data_AF-A0A7C4U3N2-F1
#
_entry.id   AF-A0A7C4U3N2-F1
#
_cell.length_a   1.000
_cell.length_b   1.000
_cell.length_c   1.000
_cell.angle_alpha   90.00
_cell.angle_beta   90.00
_cell.angle_gamma   90.00
#
_symmetry.space_group_name_H-M   'P 1'
#
loop_
_entity.id
_entity.type
_entity.pdbx_description
1 polymer ?
#
loop_
_entity_poly.entity_id
_entity_poly.type
_entity_poly.pdbx_seq_one_letter_code
_entity_poly.pdbx_strand_id
1 'polypeptide(L)'
;MKQNFLAISIATIFILITGIAHGIDLPPVMRIKLEQQFTYLEVSDHISIVLTNETGKDISVDGDRSKFGKVKALVKKGKLSIWLQGSNRGDKLTVYVPARLLKQLVINGDSKVVTEEVLDNRKLDVVVNGACQLSLRSKGKINVTGTNEFEFQHSIE
;
A
#
# COMPACT_ATOMS: atom_id res chain seq x y z
N MET A 1 -59.87 -15.19 -19.07
CA MET A 1 -59.62 -13.85 -18.47
C MET A 1 -59.69 -14.00 -16.96
N LYS A 2 -58.74 -13.38 -16.23
CA LYS A 2 -58.45 -13.45 -14.78
C LYS A 2 -57.43 -14.54 -14.37
N GLN A 3 -56.17 -14.10 -14.32
CA GLN A 3 -55.02 -14.80 -13.75
C GLN A 3 -55.07 -14.71 -12.21
N ASN A 4 -54.75 -15.82 -11.57
CA ASN A 4 -54.49 -15.92 -10.14
C ASN A 4 -53.04 -15.49 -9.88
N PHE A 5 -52.82 -14.47 -9.06
CA PHE A 5 -51.51 -14.14 -8.49
C PHE A 5 -51.59 -14.28 -6.97
N LEU A 6 -51.17 -15.44 -6.46
CA LEU A 6 -50.82 -15.61 -5.05
C LEU A 6 -49.36 -15.16 -4.90
N ALA A 7 -49.16 -14.00 -4.30
CA ALA A 7 -47.84 -13.51 -3.93
C ALA A 7 -47.30 -14.33 -2.75
N ILE A 8 -46.30 -15.17 -3.00
CA ILE A 8 -45.56 -15.87 -1.94
C ILE A 8 -44.42 -14.93 -1.52
N SER A 9 -44.63 -14.20 -0.43
CA SER A 9 -43.59 -13.43 0.24
C SER A 9 -42.60 -14.38 0.91
N ILE A 10 -41.43 -14.57 0.30
CA ILE A 10 -40.33 -15.32 0.89
C ILE A 10 -39.62 -14.39 1.89
N ALA A 11 -39.91 -14.55 3.17
CA ALA A 11 -39.18 -13.88 4.25
C ALA A 11 -37.81 -14.55 4.42
N THR A 12 -36.74 -13.84 4.09
CA THR A 12 -35.37 -14.32 4.28
C THR A 12 -34.94 -14.05 5.73
N ILE A 13 -34.80 -15.10 6.54
CA ILE A 13 -34.27 -15.01 7.91
C ILE A 13 -32.74 -14.96 7.84
N PHE A 14 -32.15 -13.83 8.24
CA PHE A 14 -30.72 -13.71 8.48
C PHE A 14 -30.40 -14.26 9.88
N ILE A 15 -29.80 -15.44 9.95
CA ILE A 15 -29.25 -15.97 11.21
C ILE A 15 -27.85 -15.35 11.38
N LEU A 16 -27.71 -14.41 12.32
CA LEU A 16 -26.42 -13.92 12.77
C LEU A 16 -25.81 -14.96 13.72
N ILE A 17 -24.84 -15.73 13.23
CA ILE A 17 -24.01 -16.59 14.06
C ILE A 17 -22.92 -15.71 14.66
N THR A 18 -23.04 -15.32 15.93
CA THR A 18 -21.94 -14.65 16.65
C THR A 18 -20.97 -15.69 17.16
N GLY A 19 -20.02 -16.08 16.30
CA GLY A 19 -18.84 -16.83 16.72
C GLY A 19 -17.85 -15.90 17.42
N ILE A 20 -17.74 -15.98 18.75
CA ILE A 20 -16.65 -15.34 19.49
C ILE A 20 -15.43 -16.24 19.34
N ALA A 21 -14.71 -16.08 18.23
CA ALA A 21 -13.39 -16.67 18.10
C ALA A 21 -12.43 -15.91 19.03
N HIS A 22 -12.03 -16.54 20.14
CA HIS A 22 -10.84 -16.15 20.89
C HIS A 22 -9.61 -16.50 20.03
N GLY A 23 -9.37 -15.70 19.00
CA GLY A 23 -8.14 -15.71 18.22
C GLY A 23 -7.16 -14.73 18.83
N ILE A 24 -5.87 -15.06 18.73
CA ILE A 24 -4.78 -14.10 18.94
C ILE A 24 -5.17 -12.82 18.21
N ASP A 25 -5.27 -11.71 18.94
CA ASP A 25 -5.67 -10.41 18.39
C ASP A 25 -4.52 -9.93 17.50
N LEU A 26 -4.51 -10.43 16.26
CA LEU A 26 -3.58 -9.99 15.25
C LEU A 26 -3.80 -8.49 15.08
N PRO A 27 -2.74 -7.67 15.00
CA PRO A 27 -2.89 -6.25 14.80
C PRO A 27 -3.83 -6.04 13.59
N PRO A 28 -4.82 -5.13 13.70
CA PRO A 28 -5.79 -4.94 12.65
C PRO A 28 -5.07 -4.47 11.40
N VAL A 29 -5.23 -5.18 10.28
CA VAL A 29 -4.69 -4.78 8.98
C VAL A 29 -5.83 -4.34 8.09
N MET A 30 -5.78 -3.11 7.56
CA MET A 30 -6.70 -2.69 6.49
C MET A 30 -6.13 -3.12 5.15
N ARG A 31 -6.95 -3.73 4.29
CA ARG A 31 -6.61 -3.98 2.89
C ARG A 31 -7.31 -2.99 1.99
N ILE A 32 -6.55 -2.37 1.09
CA ILE A 32 -7.09 -1.55 0.00
C ILE A 32 -6.93 -2.37 -1.27
N LYS A 33 -8.05 -2.78 -1.85
CA LYS A 33 -8.09 -3.45 -3.16
C LYS A 33 -7.85 -2.43 -4.26
N LEU A 34 -6.92 -2.71 -5.15
CA LEU A 34 -6.66 -1.89 -6.33
C LEU A 34 -7.37 -2.50 -7.54
N GLU A 35 -8.02 -1.64 -8.32
CA GLU A 35 -8.75 -2.07 -9.53
C GLU A 35 -7.80 -2.62 -10.63
N GLN A 36 -6.55 -2.14 -10.64
CA GLN A 36 -5.60 -2.36 -11.73
C GLN A 36 -4.19 -2.62 -11.18
N GLN A 37 -3.38 -3.34 -11.97
CA GLN A 37 -1.94 -3.44 -11.70
C GLN A 37 -1.24 -2.11 -11.97
N PHE A 38 -0.09 -1.90 -11.35
CA PHE A 38 0.75 -0.72 -11.52
C PHE A 38 2.21 -1.13 -11.72
N THR A 39 2.97 -0.28 -12.39
CA THR A 39 4.44 -0.43 -12.54
C THR A 39 5.19 0.83 -12.10
N TYR A 40 4.43 1.86 -11.72
CA TYR A 40 4.91 3.13 -11.22
C TYR A 40 4.26 3.36 -9.85
N LEU A 41 5.07 3.69 -8.84
CA LEU A 41 4.61 4.08 -7.51
C LEU A 41 5.06 5.51 -7.21
N GLU A 42 4.12 6.34 -6.78
CA GLU A 42 4.38 7.65 -6.19
C GLU A 42 3.93 7.67 -4.74
N VAL A 43 4.82 8.13 -3.88
CA VAL A 43 4.63 8.20 -2.43
C VAL A 43 4.79 9.65 -2.00
N SER A 44 3.81 10.17 -1.27
CA SER A 44 3.81 11.55 -0.76
C SER A 44 3.32 11.62 0.69
N ASP A 45 3.62 12.74 1.36
CA ASP A 45 2.99 13.18 2.62
C ASP A 45 3.27 12.37 3.89
N HIS A 46 4.54 12.31 4.32
CA HIS A 46 4.97 11.78 5.63
C HIS A 46 4.50 10.34 5.90
N ILE A 47 4.59 9.48 4.89
CA ILE A 47 4.12 8.10 4.98
C ILE A 47 5.29 7.10 5.01
N SER A 48 5.11 6.02 5.78
CA SER A 48 6.05 4.89 5.78
C SER A 48 5.55 3.78 4.85
N ILE A 49 6.37 3.40 3.89
CA ILE A 49 6.10 2.35 2.91
C ILE A 49 7.07 1.19 3.10
N VAL A 50 6.55 -0.03 3.06
CA VAL A 50 7.32 -1.27 2.97
C VAL A 50 7.03 -1.91 1.62
N LEU A 51 8.06 -2.09 0.79
CA LEU A 51 7.96 -2.75 -0.50
C LEU A 51 8.16 -4.26 -0.32
N THR A 52 7.22 -5.06 -0.86
CA THR A 52 7.21 -6.53 -0.73
C THR A 52 7.39 -7.21 -2.09
N ASN A 53 7.76 -8.49 -2.09
CA ASN A 53 7.90 -9.32 -3.29
C ASN A 53 6.57 -9.87 -3.84
N GLU A 54 5.44 -9.43 -3.28
CA GLU A 54 4.13 -9.85 -3.74
C GLU A 54 3.81 -9.35 -5.16
N THR A 55 2.89 -10.05 -5.83
CA THR A 55 2.35 -9.69 -7.16
C THR A 55 0.85 -9.35 -7.12
N GLY A 56 0.31 -9.18 -5.91
CA GLY A 56 -1.11 -8.91 -5.69
C GLY A 56 -1.54 -7.53 -6.17
N LYS A 57 -2.85 -7.31 -6.19
CA LYS A 57 -3.48 -6.01 -6.43
C LYS A 57 -3.94 -5.35 -5.14
N ASP A 58 -3.51 -5.86 -3.99
CA ASP A 58 -3.92 -5.33 -2.70
C ASP A 58 -2.70 -4.67 -2.06
N ILE A 59 -2.92 -3.54 -1.40
CA ILE A 59 -1.97 -3.00 -0.44
C ILE A 59 -2.55 -3.18 0.96
N SER A 60 -1.68 -3.37 1.94
CA SER A 60 -2.10 -3.47 3.34
C SER A 60 -1.59 -2.27 4.12
N VAL A 61 -2.38 -1.84 5.10
CA VAL A 61 -2.06 -0.76 6.03
C VAL A 61 -2.07 -1.35 7.42
N ASP A 62 -0.97 -1.15 8.13
CA ASP A 62 -0.76 -1.53 9.53
C ASP A 62 -0.56 -0.28 10.41
N GLY A 63 -0.97 -0.38 11.67
CA GLY A 63 -0.88 0.69 12.67
C GLY A 63 -2.23 1.01 13.35
N ASP A 64 -2.39 2.26 13.78
CA ASP A 64 -3.61 2.71 14.47
C ASP A 64 -4.82 2.70 13.54
N ARG A 65 -5.77 1.79 13.83
CA ARG A 65 -7.01 1.60 13.06
C ARG A 65 -7.84 2.87 12.94
N SER A 66 -7.82 3.75 13.94
CA SER A 66 -8.55 5.02 13.90
C SER A 66 -8.05 5.95 12.78
N LYS A 67 -6.85 5.68 12.26
CA LYS A 67 -6.16 6.49 11.25
C LYS A 67 -6.22 5.89 9.84
N PHE A 68 -6.72 4.67 9.68
CA PHE A 68 -6.74 3.98 8.38
C PHE A 68 -7.42 4.78 7.27
N GLY A 69 -8.52 5.48 7.58
CA GLY A 69 -9.23 6.32 6.62
C GLY A 69 -8.41 7.48 6.04
N LYS A 70 -7.25 7.81 6.64
CA LYS A 70 -6.33 8.83 6.16
C LYS A 70 -5.48 8.35 4.99
N VAL A 71 -5.18 7.05 4.89
CA VAL A 71 -4.42 6.51 3.75
C VAL A 71 -5.28 6.57 2.51
N LYS A 72 -4.80 7.27 1.50
CA LYS A 72 -5.41 7.32 0.17
C LYS A 72 -4.48 6.63 -0.82
N ALA A 73 -5.09 5.84 -1.70
CA ALA A 73 -4.41 5.14 -2.76
C ALA A 73 -5.27 5.22 -4.03
N LEU A 74 -4.66 5.60 -5.15
CA LEU A 74 -5.33 5.70 -6.43
C LEU A 74 -4.44 5.16 -7.54
N VAL A 75 -4.98 4.25 -8.35
CA VAL A 75 -4.32 3.80 -9.58
C VAL A 75 -4.89 4.53 -10.78
N LYS A 76 -4.04 5.23 -11.53
CA LYS A 76 -4.41 5.90 -12.78
C LYS A 76 -3.31 5.70 -13.82
N LYS A 77 -3.65 5.18 -15.00
CA LYS A 77 -2.70 4.93 -16.11
C LYS A 77 -1.46 4.12 -15.67
N GLY A 78 -1.64 3.09 -14.85
CA GLY A 78 -0.54 2.23 -14.37
C GLY A 78 0.37 2.86 -13.30
N LYS A 79 0.03 4.06 -12.82
CA LYS A 79 0.66 4.73 -11.68
C LYS A 79 -0.22 4.59 -10.44
N LEU A 80 0.32 4.02 -9.38
CA LEU A 80 -0.25 4.05 -8.04
C LEU A 80 0.29 5.28 -7.30
N SER A 81 -0.59 6.19 -6.90
CA SER A 81 -0.25 7.29 -5.99
C SER A 81 -0.78 6.95 -4.60
N ILE A 82 0.09 7.04 -3.58
CA ILE A 82 -0.24 6.84 -2.16
C ILE A 82 0.14 8.09 -1.39
N TRP A 83 -0.79 8.59 -0.58
CA TRP A 83 -0.58 9.75 0.28
C TRP A 83 -1.47 9.67 1.52
N LEU A 84 -1.19 10.53 2.50
CA LEU A 84 -2.03 10.68 3.68
C LEU A 84 -2.87 11.96 3.58
N GLN A 85 -4.17 11.85 3.85
CA GLN A 85 -5.08 13.00 3.90
C GLN A 85 -5.05 13.66 5.30
N GLY A 86 -4.71 14.96 5.36
CA GLY A 86 -4.72 15.76 6.59
C GLY A 86 -3.35 15.88 7.27
N SER A 87 -3.32 16.43 8.49
CA SER A 87 -2.09 16.51 9.30
C SER A 87 -1.80 15.18 9.98
N ASN A 88 -0.57 14.68 9.83
CA ASN A 88 -0.17 13.33 10.26
C ASN A 88 1.14 13.32 11.06
N ARG A 89 1.52 14.46 11.65
CA ARG A 89 2.68 14.51 12.56
C ARG A 89 2.45 13.54 13.71
N GLY A 90 3.24 12.47 13.75
CA GLY A 90 3.25 11.47 14.82
C GLY A 90 2.42 10.21 14.57
N ASP A 91 1.68 10.12 13.46
CA ASP A 91 0.94 8.89 13.13
C ASP A 91 1.89 7.82 12.56
N LYS A 92 1.97 6.66 13.20
CA LYS A 92 2.74 5.49 12.71
C LYS A 92 1.82 4.61 11.88
N LEU A 93 1.64 4.96 10.61
CA LEU A 93 1.01 4.08 9.61
C LEU A 93 2.07 3.54 8.67
N THR A 94 2.06 2.22 8.48
CA THR A 94 2.94 1.53 7.54
C THR A 94 2.10 0.92 6.45
N VAL A 95 2.40 1.26 5.19
CA VAL A 95 1.72 0.69 4.03
C VAL A 95 2.63 -0.31 3.35
N TYR A 96 2.20 -1.56 3.25
CA TYR A 96 2.91 -2.59 2.51
C TYR A 96 2.40 -2.62 1.07
N VAL A 97 3.32 -2.53 0.12
CA VAL A 97 3.02 -2.35 -1.29
C VAL A 97 3.73 -3.46 -2.11
N PRO A 98 2.97 -4.26 -2.88
CA PRO A 98 3.54 -5.22 -3.82
C PRO A 98 4.44 -4.53 -4.85
N ALA A 99 5.73 -4.88 -4.90
CA ALA A 99 6.73 -4.17 -5.69
C ALA A 99 7.45 -5.04 -6.72
N ARG A 100 7.08 -6.31 -6.89
CA ARG A 100 7.78 -7.23 -7.81
C ARG A 100 7.77 -6.73 -9.27
N LEU A 101 6.68 -6.10 -9.69
CA LEU A 101 6.52 -5.55 -11.04
C LEU A 101 6.88 -4.05 -11.13
N LEU A 102 7.33 -3.46 -10.02
CA LEU A 102 7.64 -2.03 -9.95
C LEU A 102 8.88 -1.71 -10.77
N LYS A 103 8.75 -0.73 -11.66
CA LYS A 103 9.81 -0.21 -12.51
C LYS A 103 10.26 1.19 -12.08
N GLN A 104 9.33 1.98 -11.56
CA GLN A 104 9.59 3.36 -11.17
C GLN A 104 9.02 3.66 -9.78
N LEU A 105 9.82 4.31 -8.94
CA LEU A 105 9.45 4.78 -7.62
C LEU A 105 9.75 6.28 -7.51
N VAL A 106 8.76 7.07 -7.13
CA VAL A 106 8.93 8.48 -6.79
C VAL A 106 8.56 8.70 -5.34
N ILE A 107 9.46 9.32 -4.58
CA ILE A 107 9.31 9.57 -3.16
C ILE A 107 9.36 11.07 -2.95
N ASN A 108 8.30 11.63 -2.37
CA ASN A 108 8.16 13.05 -2.11
C ASN A 108 7.98 13.34 -0.61
N GLY A 109 8.43 14.52 -0.19
CA GLY A 109 8.22 15.06 1.15
C GLY A 109 9.15 14.41 2.19
N ASP A 110 8.60 14.16 3.38
CA ASP A 110 9.29 13.48 4.50
C ASP A 110 8.80 12.02 4.61
N SER A 111 8.85 11.31 3.49
CA SER A 111 8.38 9.92 3.41
C SER A 111 9.51 8.94 3.64
N LYS A 112 9.19 7.78 4.21
CA LYS A 112 10.12 6.67 4.41
C LYS A 112 9.73 5.50 3.52
N VAL A 113 10.67 4.97 2.75
CA VAL A 113 10.46 3.76 1.94
C VAL A 113 11.55 2.74 2.23
N VAL A 114 11.14 1.54 2.58
CA VAL A 114 12.05 0.40 2.81
C VAL A 114 11.59 -0.82 2.05
N THR A 115 12.50 -1.75 1.78
CA THR A 115 12.15 -3.09 1.27
C THR A 115 12.11 -4.09 2.42
N GLU A 116 11.05 -4.90 2.49
CA GLU A 116 10.94 -6.00 3.47
C GLU A 116 12.07 -7.02 3.25
N GLU A 117 12.23 -7.45 2.00
CA GLU A 117 13.24 -8.40 1.54
C GLU A 117 14.02 -7.83 0.34
N VAL A 118 14.94 -8.62 -0.23
CA VAL A 118 15.56 -8.28 -1.51
C VAL A 118 14.52 -8.38 -2.63
N LEU A 119 14.22 -7.26 -3.30
CA LEU A 119 13.22 -7.22 -4.37
C LEU A 119 13.65 -8.05 -5.59
N ASP A 120 12.73 -8.87 -6.09
CA ASP A 120 12.86 -9.71 -7.30
C ASP A 120 12.50 -8.92 -8.57
N ASN A 121 13.07 -7.73 -8.72
CA ASN A 121 12.93 -6.88 -9.90
C ASN A 121 14.25 -6.78 -10.67
N ARG A 122 14.18 -6.59 -12.00
CA ARG A 122 15.38 -6.48 -12.86
C ARG A 122 16.00 -5.08 -12.80
N LYS A 123 15.16 -4.06 -12.66
CA LYS A 123 15.53 -2.65 -12.69
C LYS A 123 14.49 -1.85 -11.90
N LEU A 124 14.95 -0.93 -11.07
CA LEU A 124 14.12 0.04 -10.36
C LEU A 124 14.73 1.43 -10.50
N ASP A 125 14.00 2.33 -11.15
CA ASP A 125 14.37 3.73 -11.27
C ASP A 125 13.69 4.52 -10.13
N VAL A 126 14.47 5.20 -9.32
CA VAL A 126 14.02 5.90 -8.11
C VAL A 126 14.28 7.40 -8.23
N VAL A 127 13.27 8.20 -7.93
CA VAL A 127 13.37 9.66 -7.82
C VAL A 127 13.06 10.07 -6.39
N VAL A 128 13.98 10.77 -5.74
CA VAL A 128 13.83 11.23 -4.35
C VAL A 128 13.74 12.76 -4.31
N ASN A 129 12.65 13.27 -3.72
CA ASN A 129 12.34 14.70 -3.64
C ASN A 129 11.99 15.11 -2.20
N GLY A 130 12.90 15.83 -1.55
CA GLY A 130 12.73 16.32 -0.17
C GLY A 130 13.51 15.49 0.85
N ALA A 131 13.14 15.62 2.13
CA ALA A 131 13.80 14.99 3.26
C ALA A 131 13.35 13.52 3.46
N CYS A 132 13.46 12.70 2.41
CA CYS A 132 13.01 11.32 2.44
C CYS A 132 14.05 10.39 3.07
N GLN A 133 13.59 9.26 3.61
CA GLN A 133 14.45 8.15 4.03
C GLN A 133 14.23 6.94 3.11
N LEU A 134 15.30 6.38 2.58
CA LEU A 134 15.25 5.28 1.63
C LEU A 134 16.22 4.15 2.01
N SER A 135 15.72 2.92 2.07
CA SER A 135 16.56 1.72 2.21
C SER A 135 16.03 0.62 1.30
N LEU A 136 16.69 0.40 0.17
CA LEU A 136 16.23 -0.55 -0.85
C LEU A 136 17.24 -1.66 -1.07
N ARG A 137 16.73 -2.89 -1.18
CA ARG A 137 17.49 -4.07 -1.61
C ARG A 137 16.83 -4.66 -2.85
N SER A 138 17.62 -4.99 -3.87
CA SER A 138 17.15 -5.55 -5.13
C SER A 138 18.16 -6.54 -5.68
N LYS A 139 17.69 -7.60 -6.37
CA LYS A 139 18.54 -8.48 -7.17
C LYS A 139 18.99 -7.83 -8.49
N GLY A 140 18.30 -6.77 -8.91
CA GLY A 140 18.55 -6.03 -10.13
C GLY A 140 19.29 -4.71 -9.88
N LYS A 141 19.22 -3.83 -10.88
CA LYS A 141 19.84 -2.50 -10.79
C LYS A 141 18.88 -1.50 -10.15
N ILE A 142 19.35 -0.75 -9.16
CA ILE A 142 18.65 0.40 -8.62
C ILE A 142 19.36 1.65 -9.15
N ASN A 143 18.65 2.49 -9.90
CA ASN A 143 19.14 3.80 -10.29
C ASN A 143 18.44 4.84 -9.44
N VAL A 144 19.19 5.61 -8.66
CA VAL A 144 18.63 6.68 -7.84
C VAL A 144 19.00 8.02 -8.43
N THR A 145 17.99 8.86 -8.58
CA THR A 145 18.13 10.27 -8.93
C THR A 145 17.47 11.10 -7.84
N GLY A 146 18.03 12.24 -7.54
CA GLY A 146 17.49 13.12 -6.51
C GLY A 146 17.59 14.57 -6.95
N THR A 147 16.71 15.41 -6.40
CA THR A 147 16.61 16.83 -6.73
C THR A 147 17.43 17.78 -5.85
N ASN A 148 17.94 17.32 -4.69
CA ASN A 148 18.74 18.06 -3.71
C ASN A 148 20.07 17.33 -3.34
N GLU A 149 20.73 17.75 -2.25
CA GLU A 149 21.85 17.03 -1.64
C GLU A 149 21.34 15.74 -0.97
N PHE A 150 21.91 14.58 -1.33
CA PHE A 150 21.63 13.30 -0.68
C PHE A 150 22.93 12.56 -0.39
N GLU A 151 22.95 11.85 0.73
CA GLU A 151 24.05 10.96 1.10
C GLU A 151 23.69 9.51 0.71
N PHE A 152 24.59 8.88 -0.05
CA PHE A 152 24.45 7.48 -0.45
C PHE A 152 25.35 6.61 0.42
N GLN A 153 24.75 5.68 1.15
CA GLN A 153 25.48 4.56 1.74
C GLN A 153 25.11 3.29 0.98
N HIS A 154 26.06 2.79 0.19
CA HIS A 154 25.93 1.53 -0.53
C HIS A 154 26.76 0.46 0.16
N SER A 155 26.12 -0.62 0.60
CA SER A 155 26.78 -1.79 1.19
C SER A 155 26.57 -3.01 0.28
N ILE A 156 27.65 -3.72 -0.03
CA ILE A 156 27.60 -5.04 -0.67
C ILE A 156 27.72 -6.05 0.47
N GLU A 157 26.68 -6.87 0.67
CA GLU A 157 26.77 -8.10 1.50
C GLU A 157 27.23 -9.27 0.65
#